data_AF-A0A2T4A3Y6-F1
#
_entry.id   AF-A0A2T4A3Y6-F1
#
_cell.length_a   1.000
_cell.length_b   1.000
_cell.length_c   1.000
_cell.angle_alpha   90.00
_cell.angle_beta   90.00
_cell.angle_gamma   90.00
#
_symmetry.space_group_name_H-M   'P 1'
#
loop_
_entity.id
_entity.type
_entity.pdbx_description
1 polymer ?
#
loop_
_entity_poly.entity_id
_entity_poly.type
_entity_poly.pdbx_seq_one_letter_code
_entity_poly.pdbx_strand_id
1 'polypeptide(L)'
;MAKHERQADDSAPLAKKVRYDDENPQELSFLDEVKKSFSADGADFGQVFLSLIRDKDQKDDIVRFLEQNVVCNPVSVEMDAFLEDENGSTWATHDVDMDRAWSDVVEQLRGVGFDDSIIRLLSKPSGPQKAALCCLWHYPTFATKKRYFGLTLDRSNPCLKYQWKKIADNSRVRTQDTYPMRRIYNSLGPQWEELFANYTEDIVNVCHDFAKEALTSAPFSIVLGASNSKLVRQLLDGDEDLLVDDVSLRIPFKLFGRDPCVVIRDKKTRQILHVIFFSYHGMWFLVAKDPIKEVLLLHDLIWNAACQWSGVPIAQEGFFSDRQDAIPRDLLRCIIQLRHVEKESGIILEHEEGRQILSNYLSRPEHAEFVEKLRLLPKEDSLLRTVLQYWNIKSLATKATKNWQESEAAQRQRDALDKGRATQATIKWQDSEAAQRQRDAVDKGRATRATKKWQESEAAQRQRDALDKGRATQAAQRQRDALAKGGAKGGAKGGAKGGATMATKKQQESEAAQRQRDALERRAKWNAKRREMSRIRLVARLQAKLAEEAELRRQSEAIQ
;
A
#
# COMPACT_ATOMS: atom_id res chain seq x y z
N MET A 1 -17.88 16.51 -21.10
CA MET A 1 -18.21 17.06 -19.75
C MET A 1 -17.84 16.01 -18.72
N ALA A 2 -16.83 16.28 -17.89
CA ALA A 2 -16.63 15.71 -16.55
C ALA A 2 -15.32 16.32 -15.99
N LYS A 3 -15.44 17.38 -15.18
CA LYS A 3 -14.31 17.90 -14.39
C LYS A 3 -14.28 17.10 -13.09
N HIS A 4 -13.35 16.17 -12.95
CA HIS A 4 -13.09 15.54 -11.66
C HIS A 4 -12.30 16.50 -10.77
N GLU A 5 -12.94 16.90 -9.67
CA GLU A 5 -12.33 17.65 -8.58
C GLU A 5 -11.18 16.88 -7.94
N ARG A 6 -10.11 17.62 -7.64
CA ARG A 6 -8.92 17.15 -6.93
C ARG A 6 -9.36 16.59 -5.55
N GLN A 7 -9.07 15.32 -5.30
CA GLN A 7 -9.14 14.72 -3.97
C GLN A 7 -8.14 15.42 -3.03
N ALA A 8 -8.65 16.34 -2.20
CA ALA A 8 -8.04 16.63 -0.92
C ALA A 8 -8.49 15.53 0.06
N ASP A 9 -7.53 15.03 0.82
CA ASP A 9 -7.68 13.96 1.81
C ASP A 9 -8.44 14.49 3.04
N ASP A 10 -9.78 14.54 2.96
CA ASP A 10 -10.69 14.83 4.07
C ASP A 10 -10.94 13.57 4.94
N SER A 11 -9.88 12.81 5.25
CA SER A 11 -9.96 11.66 6.15
C SER A 11 -9.80 12.01 7.64
N ALA A 12 -9.77 13.30 7.99
CA ALA A 12 -9.83 13.74 9.37
C ALA A 12 -11.26 13.56 9.93
N PRO A 13 -11.44 12.95 11.12
CA PRO A 13 -12.75 12.90 11.75
C PRO A 13 -13.12 14.32 12.20
N LEU A 14 -13.97 15.00 11.43
CA LEU A 14 -14.69 16.19 11.90
C LEU A 14 -15.79 15.76 12.87
N ALA A 15 -15.41 15.17 13.99
CA ALA A 15 -16.26 15.12 15.17
C ALA A 15 -16.19 16.51 15.82
N LYS A 16 -16.98 17.47 15.33
CA LYS A 16 -17.33 18.62 16.16
C LYS A 16 -17.95 18.05 17.44
N LYS A 17 -17.43 18.42 18.61
CA LYS A 17 -18.10 18.16 19.90
C LYS A 17 -19.54 18.67 19.78
N VAL A 18 -20.49 17.77 19.59
CA VAL A 18 -21.91 18.08 19.69
C VAL A 18 -22.16 18.33 21.17
N ARG A 19 -22.58 19.55 21.51
CA ARG A 19 -23.15 19.82 22.83
C ARG A 19 -24.45 19.01 22.92
N TYR A 20 -24.55 18.20 23.96
CA TYR A 20 -25.82 17.60 24.35
C TYR A 20 -26.74 18.74 24.79
N ASP A 21 -27.83 18.96 24.05
CA ASP A 21 -28.97 19.66 24.59
C ASP A 21 -29.71 18.64 25.48
N ASP A 22 -29.54 18.81 26.79
CA ASP A 22 -30.22 18.08 27.86
C ASP A 22 -31.72 18.34 27.77
N GLU A 23 -32.50 17.42 27.19
CA GLU A 23 -33.95 17.41 27.40
C GLU A 23 -34.62 16.04 27.08
N ASN A 24 -33.99 14.90 27.43
CA ASN A 24 -34.75 13.64 27.60
C ASN A 24 -34.06 12.60 28.51
N PRO A 25 -34.57 12.27 29.72
CA PRO A 25 -33.81 11.50 30.72
C PRO A 25 -33.81 9.96 30.58
N GLN A 26 -34.19 9.38 29.43
CA GLN A 26 -34.35 7.92 29.29
C GLN A 26 -33.54 7.24 28.17
N GLU A 27 -32.78 7.97 27.36
CA GLU A 27 -31.89 7.33 26.37
C GLU A 27 -30.54 6.98 27.01
N LEU A 28 -30.33 5.70 27.33
CA LEU A 28 -28.99 5.16 27.58
C LEU A 28 -28.10 5.57 26.41
N SER A 29 -26.91 6.10 26.69
CA SER A 29 -25.98 6.46 25.63
C SER A 29 -25.63 5.20 24.84
N PHE A 30 -25.48 5.29 23.51
CA PHE A 30 -25.00 4.19 22.65
C PHE A 30 -23.85 3.39 23.30
N LEU A 31 -22.96 4.11 23.99
CA LEU A 31 -21.84 3.52 24.71
C LEU A 31 -22.26 2.61 25.85
N ASP A 32 -23.29 2.95 26.62
CA ASP A 32 -23.72 2.16 27.77
C ASP A 32 -24.39 0.88 27.31
N GLU A 33 -25.24 0.95 26.29
CA GLU A 33 -25.91 -0.23 25.72
C GLU A 33 -24.89 -1.19 25.11
N VAL A 34 -23.96 -0.68 24.30
CA VAL A 34 -22.94 -1.50 23.65
C VAL A 34 -21.93 -2.05 24.65
N LYS A 35 -21.39 -1.22 25.57
CA LYS A 35 -20.43 -1.69 26.59
C LYS A 35 -21.01 -2.73 27.53
N LYS A 36 -22.29 -2.59 27.91
CA LYS A 36 -22.97 -3.57 28.77
C LYS A 36 -23.03 -4.92 28.08
N SER A 37 -23.33 -4.94 26.78
CA SER A 37 -23.36 -6.16 25.98
C SER A 37 -21.98 -6.80 25.83
N PHE A 38 -20.93 -6.03 25.57
CA PHE A 38 -19.55 -6.56 25.51
C PHE A 38 -19.03 -7.09 26.86
N SER A 39 -19.69 -6.78 27.98
CA SER A 39 -19.33 -7.26 29.31
C SER A 39 -20.11 -8.51 29.73
N ALA A 40 -21.08 -8.95 28.93
CA ALA A 40 -21.93 -10.09 29.22
C ALA A 40 -21.45 -11.33 28.44
N ASP A 41 -21.20 -12.44 29.12
CA ASP A 41 -20.87 -13.70 28.47
C ASP A 41 -22.03 -14.15 27.56
N GLY A 42 -21.72 -14.44 26.29
CA GLY A 42 -22.71 -14.94 25.32
C GLY A 42 -23.65 -13.87 24.77
N ALA A 43 -23.19 -12.62 24.66
CA ALA A 43 -24.00 -11.53 24.13
C ALA A 43 -24.50 -11.78 22.70
N ASP A 44 -25.79 -11.50 22.48
CA ASP A 44 -26.41 -11.49 21.15
C ASP A 44 -26.21 -10.09 20.53
N PHE A 45 -25.06 -9.91 19.87
CA PHE A 45 -24.72 -8.67 19.16
C PHE A 45 -25.70 -8.34 18.04
N GLY A 46 -26.36 -9.36 17.47
CA GLY A 46 -27.46 -9.19 16.53
C GLY A 46 -28.63 -8.43 17.18
N GLN A 47 -29.08 -8.86 18.35
CA GLN A 47 -30.14 -8.16 19.09
C GLN A 47 -29.73 -6.77 19.54
N VAL A 48 -28.47 -6.58 19.95
CA VAL A 48 -27.92 -5.25 20.28
C VAL A 48 -27.91 -4.34 19.05
N PHE A 49 -27.58 -4.87 17.87
CA PHE A 49 -27.66 -4.08 16.65
C PHE A 49 -29.11 -3.70 16.34
N LEU A 50 -30.05 -4.65 16.44
CA LEU A 50 -31.49 -4.41 16.22
C LEU A 50 -32.08 -3.40 17.22
N SER A 51 -31.60 -3.36 18.46
CA SER A 51 -32.08 -2.37 19.44
C SER A 51 -31.66 -0.95 19.07
N LEU A 52 -30.56 -0.77 18.32
CA LEU A 52 -30.12 0.56 17.87
C LEU A 52 -30.90 1.10 16.67
N ILE A 53 -31.67 0.28 15.95
CA ILE A 53 -32.46 0.73 14.80
C ILE A 53 -33.59 1.67 15.29
N ARG A 54 -33.69 2.85 14.67
CA ARG A 54 -34.71 3.87 15.02
C ARG A 54 -36.10 3.51 14.52
N ASP A 55 -36.18 3.00 13.31
CA ASP A 55 -37.43 2.67 12.64
C ASP A 55 -37.88 1.26 13.04
N LYS A 56 -39.06 1.18 13.66
CA LYS A 56 -39.62 -0.09 14.13
C LYS A 56 -40.01 -1.02 12.99
N ASP A 57 -40.59 -0.49 11.91
CA ASP A 57 -41.05 -1.29 10.79
C ASP A 57 -39.84 -1.87 10.03
N GLN A 58 -38.78 -1.07 9.87
CA GLN A 58 -37.53 -1.54 9.29
C GLN A 58 -36.86 -2.62 10.16
N LYS A 59 -36.90 -2.46 11.50
CA LYS A 59 -36.42 -3.48 12.44
C LYS A 59 -37.21 -4.79 12.29
N ASP A 60 -38.53 -4.72 12.29
CA ASP A 60 -39.40 -5.89 12.19
C ASP A 60 -39.22 -6.61 10.83
N ASP A 61 -38.99 -5.86 9.74
CA ASP A 61 -38.62 -6.41 8.44
C ASP A 61 -37.31 -7.17 8.47
N ILE A 62 -36.27 -6.60 9.09
CA ILE A 62 -34.97 -7.28 9.23
C ILE A 62 -35.15 -8.54 10.07
N VAL A 63 -35.89 -8.50 11.18
CA VAL A 63 -36.17 -9.70 11.99
C VAL A 63 -36.82 -10.81 11.15
N ARG A 64 -37.84 -10.49 10.34
CA ARG A 64 -38.46 -11.46 9.43
C ARG A 64 -37.50 -12.00 8.38
N PHE A 65 -36.57 -11.17 7.89
CA PHE A 65 -35.51 -11.62 6.98
C PHE A 65 -34.54 -12.59 7.67
N LEU A 66 -34.19 -12.34 8.94
CA LEU A 66 -33.30 -13.21 9.72
C LEU A 66 -33.89 -14.59 10.03
N GLU A 67 -35.23 -14.72 10.03
CA GLU A 67 -35.91 -16.01 10.17
C GLU A 67 -35.73 -16.92 8.93
N GLN A 68 -35.25 -16.37 7.81
CA GLN A 68 -34.95 -17.15 6.62
C GLN A 68 -33.64 -17.93 6.79
N ASN A 69 -33.64 -19.20 6.40
CA ASN A 69 -32.43 -20.03 6.51
C ASN A 69 -31.35 -19.56 5.53
N VAL A 70 -30.17 -19.23 6.07
CA VAL A 70 -28.96 -18.95 5.27
C VAL A 70 -28.43 -20.26 4.70
N VAL A 71 -28.61 -20.47 3.40
CA VAL A 71 -28.08 -21.63 2.68
C VAL A 71 -26.67 -21.32 2.19
N CYS A 72 -25.67 -21.97 2.79
CA CYS A 72 -24.27 -21.89 2.37
C CYS A 72 -23.62 -23.26 2.51
N ASN A 73 -22.97 -23.72 1.44
CA ASN A 73 -22.08 -24.87 1.50
C ASN A 73 -20.68 -24.38 1.90
N PRO A 74 -20.16 -24.76 3.08
CA PRO A 74 -18.80 -24.40 3.46
C PRO A 74 -17.81 -25.03 2.49
N VAL A 75 -16.71 -24.33 2.21
CA VAL A 75 -15.61 -24.96 1.47
C VAL A 75 -14.93 -26.01 2.34
N SER A 76 -14.52 -27.12 1.72
CA SER A 76 -13.95 -28.27 2.42
C SER A 76 -12.42 -28.21 2.56
N VAL A 77 -11.77 -27.31 1.81
CA VAL A 77 -10.33 -27.09 1.87
C VAL A 77 -9.98 -26.02 2.90
N GLU A 78 -8.82 -26.16 3.54
CA GLU A 78 -8.28 -25.14 4.43
C GLU A 78 -8.09 -23.82 3.68
N MET A 79 -8.68 -22.75 4.21
CA MET A 79 -8.78 -21.45 3.53
C MET A 79 -7.43 -20.80 3.21
N ASP A 80 -6.34 -21.20 3.88
CA ASP A 80 -4.99 -20.67 3.66
C ASP A 80 -3.99 -21.70 3.11
N ALA A 81 -4.43 -22.93 2.79
CA ALA A 81 -3.56 -23.97 2.24
C ALA A 81 -2.80 -23.50 0.98
N PHE A 82 -3.40 -22.59 0.22
CA PHE A 82 -2.79 -22.01 -0.96
C PHE A 82 -1.45 -21.28 -0.69
N LEU A 83 -1.19 -20.85 0.56
CA LEU A 83 0.05 -20.16 0.94
C LEU A 83 1.27 -21.07 1.01
N GLU A 84 1.06 -22.38 1.09
CA GLU A 84 2.15 -23.37 1.10
C GLU A 84 2.59 -23.75 -0.32
N ASP A 85 1.76 -23.45 -1.32
CA ASP A 85 2.08 -23.66 -2.73
C ASP A 85 2.81 -22.42 -3.31
N GLU A 86 4.13 -22.36 -3.09
CA GLU A 86 4.98 -21.24 -3.55
C GLU A 86 5.23 -21.27 -5.08
N ASN A 87 5.04 -22.42 -5.73
CA ASN A 87 5.36 -22.63 -7.15
C ASN A 87 4.12 -22.83 -8.04
N GLY A 88 2.91 -22.62 -7.51
CA GLY A 88 1.66 -22.81 -8.22
C GLY A 88 1.59 -22.04 -9.53
N SER A 89 1.31 -22.75 -10.62
CA SER A 89 1.07 -22.18 -11.95
C SER A 89 -0.37 -21.74 -12.17
N THR A 90 -1.25 -21.92 -11.18
CA THR A 90 -2.69 -21.61 -11.25
C THR A 90 -3.24 -21.24 -9.87
N TRP A 91 -4.45 -20.67 -9.84
CA TRP A 91 -5.14 -20.37 -8.58
C TRP A 91 -5.62 -21.64 -7.90
N ALA A 92 -5.49 -21.70 -6.57
CA ALA A 92 -6.02 -22.81 -5.78
C ALA A 92 -7.57 -22.81 -5.80
N THR A 93 -8.18 -23.98 -5.86
CA THR A 93 -9.65 -24.16 -5.85
C THR A 93 -10.16 -24.20 -4.41
N HIS A 94 -11.06 -23.27 -4.06
CA HIS A 94 -11.87 -23.36 -2.84
C HIS A 94 -13.28 -23.85 -3.14
N ASP A 95 -13.84 -23.43 -4.27
CA ASP A 95 -15.18 -23.75 -4.73
C ASP A 95 -15.19 -23.79 -6.26
N VAL A 96 -15.83 -24.82 -6.82
CA VAL A 96 -15.80 -25.06 -8.27
C VAL A 96 -16.68 -24.07 -9.05
N ASP A 97 -17.73 -23.56 -8.43
CA ASP A 97 -18.59 -22.56 -9.07
C ASP A 97 -17.91 -21.19 -9.04
N MET A 98 -17.19 -20.86 -7.97
CA MET A 98 -16.30 -19.69 -7.93
C MET A 98 -15.19 -19.77 -8.99
N ASP A 99 -14.63 -20.96 -9.24
CA ASP A 99 -13.61 -21.14 -10.28
C ASP A 99 -14.15 -20.83 -11.68
N ARG A 100 -15.42 -21.19 -11.96
CA ARG A 100 -16.10 -20.88 -13.22
C ARG A 100 -16.33 -19.38 -13.35
N ALA A 101 -16.96 -18.75 -12.36
CA ALA A 101 -17.21 -17.31 -12.35
C ALA A 101 -15.90 -16.51 -12.49
N TRP A 102 -14.84 -16.96 -11.82
CA TRP A 102 -13.52 -16.35 -11.95
C TRP A 102 -12.92 -16.51 -13.35
N SER A 103 -13.09 -17.67 -13.96
CA SER A 103 -12.60 -17.93 -15.32
C SER A 103 -13.28 -17.01 -16.34
N ASP A 104 -14.58 -16.78 -16.19
CA ASP A 104 -15.35 -15.86 -17.05
C ASP A 104 -14.83 -14.41 -16.91
N VAL A 105 -14.54 -13.96 -15.68
CA VAL A 105 -13.93 -12.64 -15.43
C VAL A 105 -12.55 -12.55 -16.08
N VAL A 106 -11.72 -13.59 -15.94
CA VAL A 106 -10.38 -13.64 -16.56
C VAL A 106 -10.48 -13.58 -18.09
N GLU A 107 -11.45 -14.28 -18.70
CA GLU A 107 -11.68 -14.25 -20.14
C GLU A 107 -12.12 -12.86 -20.62
N GLN A 108 -13.03 -12.21 -19.90
CA GLN A 108 -13.44 -10.82 -20.19
C GLN A 108 -12.25 -9.86 -20.10
N LEU A 109 -11.42 -9.98 -19.05
CA LEU A 109 -10.22 -9.17 -18.88
C LEU A 109 -9.19 -9.40 -20.00
N ARG A 110 -9.05 -10.63 -20.50
CA ARG A 110 -8.23 -10.91 -21.69
C ARG A 110 -8.79 -10.23 -22.93
N GLY A 111 -10.11 -10.26 -23.11
CA GLY A 111 -10.80 -9.61 -24.21
C GLY A 111 -10.53 -8.09 -24.30
N VAL A 112 -10.35 -7.44 -23.17
CA VAL A 112 -10.02 -5.99 -23.07
C VAL A 112 -8.51 -5.70 -23.02
N GLY A 113 -7.66 -6.72 -23.23
CA GLY A 113 -6.23 -6.54 -23.49
C GLY A 113 -5.29 -6.98 -22.37
N PHE A 114 -5.75 -7.70 -21.33
CA PHE A 114 -4.83 -8.25 -20.32
C PHE A 114 -4.07 -9.46 -20.87
N ASP A 115 -2.74 -9.40 -20.79
CA ASP A 115 -1.87 -10.51 -21.13
C ASP A 115 -1.63 -11.45 -19.92
N ASP A 116 -1.02 -12.62 -20.18
CA ASP A 116 -0.70 -13.61 -19.15
C ASP A 116 0.17 -13.07 -18.00
N SER A 117 0.96 -12.01 -18.26
CA SER A 117 1.85 -11.42 -17.26
C SER A 117 1.08 -10.62 -16.22
N ILE A 118 -0.04 -10.00 -16.62
CA ILE A 118 -0.99 -9.30 -15.75
C ILE A 118 -1.97 -10.28 -15.13
N ILE A 119 -2.52 -11.21 -15.93
CA ILE A 119 -3.53 -12.19 -15.47
C ILE A 119 -3.02 -12.99 -14.26
N ARG A 120 -1.78 -13.46 -14.29
CA ARG A 120 -1.17 -14.17 -13.15
C ARG A 120 -1.03 -13.33 -11.89
N LEU A 121 -1.09 -12.00 -11.96
CA LEU A 121 -1.00 -11.11 -10.79
C LEU A 121 -2.37 -10.81 -10.17
N LEU A 122 -3.45 -11.26 -10.79
CA LEU A 122 -4.79 -11.07 -10.24
C LEU A 122 -4.99 -11.90 -8.97
N SER A 123 -5.84 -11.38 -8.10
CA SER A 123 -6.28 -12.04 -6.88
C SER A 123 -7.67 -12.61 -7.09
N LYS A 124 -7.78 -13.94 -7.11
CA LYS A 124 -9.09 -14.61 -7.20
C LYS A 124 -9.80 -14.51 -5.85
N PRO A 125 -11.14 -14.37 -5.80
CA PRO A 125 -11.86 -14.43 -4.54
C PRO A 125 -11.58 -15.70 -3.74
N SER A 126 -11.60 -15.57 -2.41
CA SER A 126 -11.50 -16.70 -1.50
C SER A 126 -12.88 -17.13 -1.02
N GLY A 127 -13.09 -18.44 -0.88
CA GLY A 127 -14.31 -19.01 -0.29
C GLY A 127 -15.36 -19.40 -1.34
N PRO A 128 -16.60 -19.70 -0.93
CA PRO A 128 -17.63 -20.20 -1.82
C PRO A 128 -18.24 -19.09 -2.69
N GLN A 129 -18.75 -19.44 -3.88
CA GLN A 129 -19.51 -18.48 -4.70
C GLN A 129 -20.78 -18.00 -4.00
N LYS A 130 -21.54 -18.93 -3.43
CA LYS A 130 -22.74 -18.69 -2.62
C LYS A 130 -22.36 -18.74 -1.15
N ALA A 131 -22.00 -17.58 -0.61
CA ALA A 131 -21.54 -17.44 0.76
C ALA A 131 -22.66 -17.02 1.71
N ALA A 132 -22.51 -17.39 2.98
CA ALA A 132 -23.35 -16.85 4.06
C ALA A 132 -23.05 -15.36 4.31
N LEU A 133 -21.79 -14.97 4.13
CA LEU A 133 -21.29 -13.61 4.33
C LEU A 133 -20.30 -13.26 3.21
N CYS A 134 -20.45 -12.08 2.61
CA CYS A 134 -19.45 -11.50 1.71
C CYS A 134 -18.63 -10.42 2.43
N CYS A 135 -17.31 -10.42 2.25
CA CYS A 135 -16.44 -9.30 2.61
C CYS A 135 -15.85 -8.68 1.34
N LEU A 136 -16.32 -7.49 0.99
CA LEU A 136 -15.90 -6.78 -0.22
C LEU A 136 -14.79 -5.75 0.10
N TRP A 137 -13.57 -6.10 -0.27
CA TRP A 137 -12.35 -5.31 -0.20
C TRP A 137 -12.15 -4.46 -1.45
N HIS A 138 -11.24 -3.50 -1.42
CA HIS A 138 -11.08 -2.55 -2.51
C HIS A 138 -10.19 -3.11 -3.63
N TYR A 139 -8.92 -3.40 -3.33
CA TYR A 139 -7.98 -4.00 -4.27
C TYR A 139 -6.82 -4.68 -3.52
N PRO A 140 -6.21 -5.73 -4.09
CA PRO A 140 -5.10 -6.41 -3.45
C PRO A 140 -3.80 -5.61 -3.61
N THR A 141 -2.89 -5.75 -2.66
CA THR A 141 -1.53 -5.16 -2.78
C THR A 141 -0.47 -6.23 -3.01
N PHE A 142 0.79 -5.81 -3.21
CA PHE A 142 1.94 -6.73 -3.26
C PHE A 142 2.47 -7.13 -1.86
N ALA A 143 1.86 -6.62 -0.78
CA ALA A 143 2.19 -6.97 0.60
C ALA A 143 1.51 -8.29 0.99
N THR A 144 1.94 -9.38 0.36
CA THR A 144 1.42 -10.75 0.47
C THR A 144 2.57 -11.72 0.17
N LYS A 145 2.49 -12.94 0.71
CA LYS A 145 3.34 -14.08 0.37
C LYS A 145 3.05 -14.57 -1.05
N LYS A 146 1.78 -14.83 -1.42
CA LYS A 146 1.39 -15.35 -2.75
C LYS A 146 0.98 -14.23 -3.71
N ARG A 147 1.97 -13.68 -4.41
CA ARG A 147 1.77 -12.60 -5.39
C ARG A 147 1.18 -13.05 -6.71
N TYR A 148 1.51 -14.26 -7.14
CA TYR A 148 1.06 -14.84 -8.40
C TYR A 148 -0.01 -15.88 -8.12
N PHE A 149 -1.10 -15.85 -8.90
CA PHE A 149 -2.23 -16.74 -8.75
C PHE A 149 -2.74 -16.81 -7.30
N GLY A 150 -2.71 -15.66 -6.62
CA GLY A 150 -3.08 -15.56 -5.21
C GLY A 150 -4.59 -15.48 -5.02
N LEU A 151 -5.03 -15.73 -3.79
CA LEU A 151 -6.41 -15.51 -3.38
C LEU A 151 -6.53 -14.24 -2.55
N THR A 152 -7.74 -13.65 -2.50
CA THR A 152 -7.97 -12.37 -1.80
C THR A 152 -7.79 -12.49 -0.30
N LEU A 153 -8.31 -13.53 0.37
CA LEU A 153 -8.08 -13.74 1.81
C LEU A 153 -6.70 -14.33 2.08
N ASP A 154 -5.66 -13.54 1.83
CA ASP A 154 -4.28 -13.87 2.17
C ASP A 154 -3.91 -13.31 3.55
N ARG A 155 -3.85 -14.18 4.57
CA ARG A 155 -3.52 -13.80 5.95
C ARG A 155 -2.10 -13.27 6.17
N SER A 156 -1.21 -13.40 5.18
CA SER A 156 0.12 -12.74 5.22
C SER A 156 0.03 -11.24 4.94
N ASN A 157 -1.08 -10.78 4.35
CA ASN A 157 -1.36 -9.36 4.20
C ASN A 157 -1.80 -8.75 5.55
N PRO A 158 -1.15 -7.66 6.02
CA PRO A 158 -1.48 -7.04 7.30
C PRO A 158 -2.94 -6.57 7.44
N CYS A 159 -3.58 -6.13 6.36
CA CYS A 159 -4.98 -5.68 6.39
C CYS A 159 -5.95 -6.87 6.49
N LEU A 160 -5.73 -7.91 5.69
CA LEU A 160 -6.60 -9.09 5.65
C LEU A 160 -6.46 -9.95 6.91
N LYS A 161 -5.34 -9.85 7.62
CA LYS A 161 -5.16 -10.45 8.94
C LYS A 161 -6.22 -10.01 9.96
N TYR A 162 -6.83 -8.84 9.79
CA TYR A 162 -7.95 -8.41 10.64
C TYR A 162 -9.18 -9.27 10.45
N GLN A 163 -9.61 -9.45 9.20
CA GLN A 163 -10.72 -10.35 8.90
C GLN A 163 -10.40 -11.78 9.37
N TRP A 164 -9.21 -12.29 9.02
CA TRP A 164 -8.77 -13.64 9.39
C TRP A 164 -8.85 -13.89 10.89
N LYS A 165 -8.47 -12.90 11.72
CA LYS A 165 -8.51 -13.02 13.18
C LYS A 165 -9.89 -12.75 13.78
N LYS A 166 -10.75 -11.98 13.11
CA LYS A 166 -12.08 -11.62 13.59
C LYS A 166 -13.07 -12.78 13.42
N ILE A 167 -12.94 -13.50 12.31
CA ILE A 167 -13.83 -14.60 11.91
C ILE A 167 -13.16 -15.93 12.24
N ALA A 168 -13.80 -16.77 13.05
CA ALA A 168 -13.22 -18.05 13.48
C ALA A 168 -13.21 -19.08 12.35
N ASP A 169 -14.23 -19.07 11.49
CA ASP A 169 -14.32 -19.95 10.33
C ASP A 169 -14.68 -19.15 9.07
N ASN A 170 -13.71 -19.04 8.16
CA ASN A 170 -13.87 -18.34 6.89
C ASN A 170 -14.39 -19.25 5.76
N SER A 171 -14.65 -20.54 6.04
CA SER A 171 -15.09 -21.50 5.01
C SER A 171 -16.46 -21.16 4.39
N ARG A 172 -17.26 -20.35 5.09
CA ARG A 172 -18.59 -19.87 4.68
C ARG A 172 -18.58 -18.43 4.15
N VAL A 173 -17.40 -17.82 4.03
CA VAL A 173 -17.23 -16.39 3.75
C VAL A 173 -16.59 -16.19 2.37
N ARG A 174 -17.26 -15.45 1.49
CA ARG A 174 -16.66 -14.98 0.22
C ARG A 174 -15.87 -13.72 0.51
N THR A 175 -14.56 -13.75 0.30
CA THR A 175 -13.71 -12.55 0.38
C THR A 175 -13.27 -12.16 -1.01
N GLN A 176 -13.63 -10.95 -1.44
CA GLN A 176 -13.41 -10.49 -2.80
C GLN A 176 -12.94 -9.05 -2.81
N ASP A 177 -12.04 -8.72 -3.74
CA ASP A 177 -11.70 -7.35 -4.07
C ASP A 177 -12.62 -6.84 -5.18
N THR A 178 -13.07 -5.57 -5.09
CA THR A 178 -13.75 -4.88 -6.19
C THR A 178 -12.88 -4.89 -7.44
N TYR A 179 -11.61 -4.53 -7.29
CA TYR A 179 -10.64 -4.56 -8.38
C TYR A 179 -9.61 -5.65 -8.08
N PRO A 180 -9.68 -6.84 -8.72
CA PRO A 180 -8.81 -7.97 -8.38
C PRO A 180 -7.36 -7.79 -8.86
N MET A 181 -6.93 -6.58 -9.19
CA MET A 181 -5.62 -6.26 -9.73
C MET A 181 -4.68 -5.74 -8.64
N ARG A 182 -3.51 -6.36 -8.52
CA ARG A 182 -2.52 -5.95 -7.52
C ARG A 182 -1.92 -4.59 -7.82
N ARG A 183 -1.92 -3.72 -6.80
CA ARG A 183 -1.28 -2.39 -6.87
C ARG A 183 -0.34 -2.14 -5.71
N ILE A 184 0.68 -1.33 -5.97
CA ILE A 184 1.42 -0.68 -4.88
C ILE A 184 0.48 0.34 -4.27
N TYR A 185 0.33 0.30 -2.95
CA TYR A 185 -0.51 1.25 -2.23
C TYR A 185 -0.04 2.69 -2.51
N ASN A 186 -0.99 3.54 -2.86
CA ASN A 186 -0.81 4.97 -3.06
C ASN A 186 -1.88 5.68 -2.21
N SER A 187 -1.49 6.75 -1.50
CA SER A 187 -2.42 7.57 -0.72
C SER A 187 -3.47 8.26 -1.60
N LEU A 188 -3.17 8.50 -2.88
CA LEU A 188 -4.11 9.02 -3.87
C LEU A 188 -5.05 7.94 -4.45
N GLY A 189 -5.01 6.72 -3.92
CA GLY A 189 -5.75 5.59 -4.46
C GLY A 189 -5.14 5.04 -5.77
N PRO A 190 -5.77 3.99 -6.31
CA PRO A 190 -5.33 3.38 -7.56
C PRO A 190 -5.70 4.30 -8.74
N GLN A 191 -4.68 4.77 -9.47
CA GLN A 191 -4.83 5.62 -10.66
C GLN A 191 -5.19 4.75 -11.88
N TRP A 192 -6.42 4.26 -11.96
CA TRP A 192 -6.86 3.29 -12.97
C TRP A 192 -6.76 3.84 -14.40
N GLU A 193 -7.03 5.13 -14.57
CA GLU A 193 -6.97 5.86 -15.85
C GLU A 193 -5.53 5.92 -16.37
N GLU A 194 -4.56 6.16 -15.50
CA GLU A 194 -3.14 6.17 -15.87
C GLU A 194 -2.64 4.76 -16.27
N LEU A 195 -3.29 3.72 -15.76
CA LEU A 195 -2.83 2.34 -15.91
C LEU A 195 -3.37 1.65 -17.14
N PHE A 196 -4.65 1.84 -17.41
CA PHE A 196 -5.34 1.15 -18.50
C PHE A 196 -5.64 2.08 -19.67
N ALA A 197 -5.40 3.38 -19.52
CA ALA A 197 -5.56 4.40 -20.57
C ALA A 197 -6.94 4.29 -21.23
N ASN A 198 -6.98 3.90 -22.52
CA ASN A 198 -8.23 3.84 -23.28
C ASN A 198 -9.14 2.65 -22.89
N TYR A 199 -8.63 1.67 -22.15
CA TYR A 199 -9.39 0.48 -21.75
C TYR A 199 -9.95 0.57 -20.32
N THR A 200 -9.71 1.68 -19.62
CA THR A 200 -10.10 1.84 -18.21
C THR A 200 -11.58 1.58 -18.00
N GLU A 201 -12.45 2.11 -18.87
CA GLU A 201 -13.90 1.96 -18.73
C GLU A 201 -14.33 0.49 -18.81
N ASP A 202 -13.89 -0.24 -19.84
CA ASP A 202 -14.24 -1.65 -20.02
C ASP A 202 -13.75 -2.51 -18.84
N ILE A 203 -12.52 -2.30 -18.38
CA ILE A 203 -11.96 -3.04 -17.23
C ILE A 203 -12.71 -2.72 -15.95
N VAL A 204 -13.03 -1.44 -15.73
CA VAL A 204 -13.79 -1.00 -14.56
C VAL A 204 -15.18 -1.61 -14.57
N ASN A 205 -15.85 -1.67 -15.72
CA ASN A 205 -17.17 -2.28 -15.85
C ASN A 205 -17.14 -3.77 -15.50
N VAL A 206 -16.18 -4.54 -16.03
CA VAL A 206 -16.00 -5.96 -15.67
C VAL A 206 -15.82 -6.13 -14.15
N CYS A 207 -15.02 -5.27 -13.53
CA CYS A 207 -14.78 -5.32 -12.09
C CYS A 207 -16.02 -4.93 -11.27
N HIS A 208 -16.78 -3.95 -11.73
CA HIS A 208 -17.99 -3.47 -11.08
C HIS A 208 -19.11 -4.50 -11.16
N ASP A 209 -19.30 -5.13 -12.31
CA ASP A 209 -20.27 -6.21 -12.49
C ASP A 209 -19.93 -7.39 -11.58
N PHE A 210 -18.65 -7.77 -11.51
CA PHE A 210 -18.20 -8.84 -10.63
C PHE A 210 -18.36 -8.50 -9.14
N ALA A 211 -18.14 -7.23 -8.76
CA ALA A 211 -18.38 -6.76 -7.40
C ALA A 211 -19.88 -6.74 -7.06
N LYS A 212 -20.74 -6.33 -8.00
CA LYS A 212 -22.19 -6.35 -7.86
C LYS A 212 -22.71 -7.76 -7.66
N GLU A 213 -22.26 -8.71 -8.49
CA GLU A 213 -22.58 -10.14 -8.36
C GLU A 213 -22.27 -10.65 -6.94
N ALA A 214 -21.07 -10.34 -6.42
CA ALA A 214 -20.67 -10.76 -5.09
C ALA A 214 -21.62 -10.25 -3.99
N LEU A 215 -22.04 -8.99 -4.07
CA LEU A 215 -22.97 -8.38 -3.12
C LEU A 215 -24.37 -8.99 -3.18
N THR A 216 -24.81 -9.37 -4.38
CA THR A 216 -26.12 -10.00 -4.60
C THR A 216 -26.12 -11.52 -4.42
N SER A 217 -24.95 -12.14 -4.25
CA SER A 217 -24.80 -13.59 -4.06
C SER A 217 -24.87 -14.06 -2.60
N ALA A 218 -24.81 -13.12 -1.64
CA ALA A 218 -24.80 -13.41 -0.21
C ALA A 218 -25.88 -12.58 0.51
N PRO A 219 -26.62 -13.14 1.48
CA PRO A 219 -27.65 -12.40 2.21
C PRO A 219 -27.06 -11.28 3.08
N PHE A 220 -25.81 -11.43 3.51
CA PHE A 220 -25.09 -10.43 4.30
C PHE A 220 -23.78 -10.05 3.63
N SER A 221 -23.44 -8.76 3.67
CA SER A 221 -22.16 -8.26 3.17
C SER A 221 -21.53 -7.23 4.11
N ILE A 222 -20.21 -7.26 4.26
CA ILE A 222 -19.41 -6.21 4.88
C ILE A 222 -18.58 -5.55 3.78
N VAL A 223 -18.86 -4.27 3.52
CA VAL A 223 -18.18 -3.45 2.50
C VAL A 223 -17.14 -2.56 3.17
N LEU A 224 -15.89 -2.70 2.73
CA LEU A 224 -14.73 -2.18 3.46
C LEU A 224 -14.14 -0.94 2.78
N GLY A 225 -14.20 0.20 3.49
CA GLY A 225 -13.59 1.46 3.08
C GLY A 225 -14.51 2.40 2.31
N ALA A 226 -14.13 3.69 2.30
CA ALA A 226 -14.94 4.78 1.76
C ALA A 226 -15.19 4.64 0.25
N SER A 227 -14.17 4.24 -0.52
CA SER A 227 -14.28 4.06 -1.98
C SER A 227 -15.31 2.99 -2.32
N ASN A 228 -15.25 1.83 -1.66
CA ASN A 228 -16.23 0.77 -1.86
C ASN A 228 -17.62 1.20 -1.38
N SER A 229 -17.74 1.91 -0.25
CA SER A 229 -19.04 2.40 0.21
C SER A 229 -19.71 3.33 -0.81
N LYS A 230 -18.94 4.21 -1.47
CA LYS A 230 -19.45 5.08 -2.55
C LYS A 230 -19.83 4.28 -3.79
N LEU A 231 -18.95 3.40 -4.24
CA LEU A 231 -19.17 2.57 -5.43
C LEU A 231 -20.41 1.69 -5.27
N VAL A 232 -20.53 0.97 -4.15
CA VAL A 232 -21.66 0.07 -3.90
C VAL A 232 -22.98 0.79 -3.96
N ARG A 233 -23.06 2.04 -3.50
CA ARG A 233 -24.27 2.85 -3.70
C ARG A 233 -24.53 3.14 -5.17
N GLN A 234 -23.52 3.58 -5.91
CA GLN A 234 -23.69 3.84 -7.35
C GLN A 234 -24.17 2.59 -8.11
N LEU A 235 -23.63 1.41 -7.79
CA LEU A 235 -23.99 0.15 -8.45
C LEU A 235 -25.42 -0.32 -8.12
N LEU A 236 -25.87 -0.10 -6.88
CA LEU A 236 -27.17 -0.57 -6.41
C LEU A 236 -28.29 0.43 -6.70
N ASP A 237 -28.03 1.74 -6.59
CA ASP A 237 -28.99 2.80 -6.91
C ASP A 237 -29.25 2.87 -8.43
N GLY A 238 -28.29 2.43 -9.25
CA GLY A 238 -28.42 2.31 -10.69
C GLY A 238 -29.18 1.06 -11.16
N ASP A 239 -29.55 0.14 -10.25
CA ASP A 239 -30.31 -1.05 -10.59
C ASP A 239 -31.82 -0.78 -10.55
N GLU A 240 -32.50 -1.00 -11.68
CA GLU A 240 -33.92 -0.68 -11.81
C GLU A 240 -34.85 -1.60 -11.01
N ASP A 241 -34.40 -2.80 -10.67
CA ASP A 241 -35.18 -3.82 -9.95
C ASP A 241 -34.94 -3.79 -8.43
N LEU A 242 -33.95 -3.02 -7.97
CA LEU A 242 -33.62 -2.93 -6.55
C LEU A 242 -34.13 -1.63 -5.93
N LEU A 243 -34.41 -1.70 -4.63
CA LEU A 243 -34.64 -0.55 -3.78
C LEU A 243 -33.66 -0.59 -2.62
N VAL A 244 -33.08 0.55 -2.31
CA VAL A 244 -31.96 0.68 -1.41
C VAL A 244 -32.36 1.61 -0.25
N ASP A 245 -32.52 1.05 0.95
CA ASP A 245 -32.90 1.82 2.14
C ASP A 245 -31.73 1.94 3.12
N ASP A 246 -31.46 3.14 3.63
CA ASP A 246 -30.53 3.34 4.75
C ASP A 246 -31.18 2.85 6.06
N VAL A 247 -30.42 2.16 6.90
CA VAL A 247 -30.86 1.75 8.24
C VAL A 247 -30.41 2.79 9.25
N SER A 248 -31.35 3.63 9.68
CA SER A 248 -31.06 4.72 10.62
C SER A 248 -30.81 4.17 12.04
N LEU A 249 -29.60 4.39 12.56
CA LEU A 249 -29.22 3.92 13.90
C LEU A 249 -29.22 5.04 14.95
N ARG A 250 -29.42 4.68 16.21
CA ARG A 250 -29.25 5.55 17.40
C ARG A 250 -27.78 5.63 17.80
N ILE A 251 -26.94 6.07 16.87
CA ILE A 251 -25.50 6.25 17.09
C ILE A 251 -25.10 7.72 16.91
N PRO A 252 -24.06 8.21 17.62
CA PRO A 252 -23.71 9.63 17.60
C PRO A 252 -22.85 10.06 16.40
N PHE A 253 -22.49 9.15 15.50
CA PHE A 253 -21.64 9.44 14.35
C PHE A 253 -22.03 8.63 13.12
N LYS A 254 -21.60 9.11 11.96
CA LYS A 254 -21.85 8.48 10.66
C LYS A 254 -20.54 7.90 10.12
N LEU A 255 -20.59 6.74 9.48
CA LEU A 255 -19.45 6.18 8.74
C LEU A 255 -19.49 6.71 7.32
N PHE A 256 -18.41 7.37 6.87
CA PHE A 256 -18.33 7.98 5.53
C PHE A 256 -19.48 8.96 5.22
N GLY A 257 -20.00 9.64 6.26
CA GLY A 257 -21.13 10.56 6.14
C GLY A 257 -22.51 9.91 6.06
N ARG A 258 -22.65 8.60 6.30
CA ARG A 258 -23.92 7.86 6.28
C ARG A 258 -24.07 6.86 7.45
N ASP A 259 -25.25 6.28 7.56
CA ASP A 259 -25.47 5.16 8.47
C ASP A 259 -24.66 3.93 8.03
N PRO A 260 -24.19 3.10 8.98
CA PRO A 260 -23.27 2.01 8.69
C PRO A 260 -23.96 0.76 8.15
N CYS A 261 -25.28 0.79 7.90
CA CYS A 261 -26.05 -0.36 7.45
C CYS A 261 -27.17 0.06 6.51
N VAL A 262 -27.44 -0.80 5.55
CA VAL A 262 -28.42 -0.57 4.48
C VAL A 262 -29.08 -1.90 4.14
N VAL A 263 -30.35 -1.85 3.76
CA VAL A 263 -31.07 -3.03 3.27
C VAL A 263 -31.36 -2.86 1.79
N ILE A 264 -31.21 -3.95 1.05
CA ILE A 264 -31.53 -4.04 -0.37
C ILE A 264 -32.80 -4.85 -0.49
N ARG A 265 -33.78 -4.29 -1.18
CA ARG A 265 -35.09 -4.91 -1.40
C ARG A 265 -35.34 -5.13 -2.87
N ASP A 266 -36.08 -6.17 -3.17
CA ASP A 266 -36.73 -6.30 -4.46
C ASP A 266 -37.79 -5.19 -4.60
N LYS A 267 -37.73 -4.41 -5.68
CA LYS A 267 -38.57 -3.22 -5.84
C LYS A 267 -40.06 -3.56 -6.00
N LYS A 268 -40.38 -4.74 -6.54
CA LYS A 268 -41.75 -5.18 -6.82
C LYS A 268 -42.42 -5.77 -5.58
N THR A 269 -41.72 -6.68 -4.90
CA THR A 269 -42.22 -7.43 -3.73
C THR A 269 -41.94 -6.73 -2.41
N ARG A 270 -41.02 -5.76 -2.39
CA ARG A 270 -40.52 -5.05 -1.19
C ARG A 270 -39.82 -5.93 -0.16
N GLN A 271 -39.57 -7.20 -0.49
CA GLN A 271 -38.87 -8.12 0.40
C GLN A 271 -37.39 -7.77 0.47
N ILE A 272 -36.80 -7.88 1.66
CA ILE A 272 -35.35 -7.74 1.84
C ILE A 272 -34.68 -8.92 1.15
N LEU A 273 -33.70 -8.62 0.30
CA LEU A 273 -32.84 -9.58 -0.36
C LEU A 273 -31.46 -9.66 0.33
N HIS A 274 -30.92 -8.50 0.71
CA HIS A 274 -29.58 -8.39 1.27
C HIS A 274 -29.51 -7.32 2.36
N VAL A 275 -28.64 -7.55 3.34
CA VAL A 275 -28.24 -6.56 4.34
C VAL A 275 -26.75 -6.27 4.19
N ILE A 276 -26.41 -5.00 3.96
CA ILE A 276 -25.03 -4.58 3.73
C ILE A 276 -24.59 -3.67 4.86
N PHE A 277 -23.45 -4.00 5.45
CA PHE A 277 -22.78 -3.20 6.46
C PHE A 277 -21.57 -2.49 5.86
N PHE A 278 -21.33 -1.26 6.28
CA PHE A 278 -20.12 -0.51 5.95
C PHE A 278 -19.16 -0.52 7.13
N SER A 279 -17.89 -0.77 6.84
CA SER A 279 -16.85 -0.82 7.85
C SER A 279 -15.58 -0.17 7.34
N TYR A 280 -14.70 0.25 8.25
CA TYR A 280 -13.42 0.82 7.84
C TYR A 280 -12.55 -0.27 7.22
N HIS A 281 -11.75 0.13 6.24
CA HIS A 281 -10.77 -0.74 5.63
C HIS A 281 -9.71 -1.16 6.67
N GLY A 282 -9.20 -2.40 6.58
CA GLY A 282 -8.17 -2.93 7.50
C GLY A 282 -6.97 -1.98 7.71
N MET A 283 -6.59 -1.26 6.64
CA MET A 283 -5.54 -0.23 6.67
C MET A 283 -5.80 0.88 7.70
N TRP A 284 -7.05 1.35 7.84
CA TRP A 284 -7.38 2.40 8.80
C TRP A 284 -7.00 1.96 10.21
N PHE A 285 -7.32 0.71 10.57
CA PHE A 285 -6.95 0.22 11.87
C PHE A 285 -5.47 -0.09 12.05
N LEU A 286 -4.69 -0.25 10.97
CA LEU A 286 -3.23 -0.37 11.05
C LEU A 286 -2.54 0.96 11.35
N VAL A 287 -3.10 2.06 10.84
CA VAL A 287 -2.43 3.37 10.83
C VAL A 287 -3.05 4.39 11.77
N ALA A 288 -4.29 4.17 12.24
CA ALA A 288 -4.95 5.04 13.21
C ALA A 288 -4.13 5.09 14.51
N LYS A 289 -3.68 6.29 14.86
CA LYS A 289 -2.81 6.52 16.03
C LYS A 289 -3.59 6.46 17.34
N ASP A 290 -4.78 7.07 17.36
CA ASP A 290 -5.68 7.15 18.51
C ASP A 290 -7.14 7.02 18.03
N PRO A 291 -7.55 5.82 17.59
CA PRO A 291 -8.92 5.60 17.16
C PRO A 291 -9.90 5.87 18.30
N ILE A 292 -10.97 6.60 17.99
CA ILE A 292 -12.07 6.88 18.93
C ILE A 292 -12.67 5.55 19.39
N LYS A 293 -12.79 5.33 20.71
CA LYS A 293 -13.21 4.03 21.28
C LYS A 293 -14.61 3.63 20.82
N GLU A 294 -15.51 4.59 20.73
CA GLU A 294 -16.88 4.46 20.23
C GLU A 294 -16.90 3.88 18.81
N VAL A 295 -15.97 4.33 17.96
CA VAL A 295 -15.82 3.87 16.58
C VAL A 295 -15.35 2.41 16.55
N LEU A 296 -14.37 2.06 17.38
CA LEU A 296 -13.91 0.67 17.50
C LEU A 296 -15.03 -0.27 17.96
N LEU A 297 -15.78 0.13 18.99
CA LEU A 297 -16.94 -0.62 19.48
C LEU A 297 -18.02 -0.79 18.41
N LEU A 298 -18.27 0.24 17.59
CA LEU A 298 -19.19 0.12 16.46
C LEU A 298 -18.69 -0.92 15.46
N HIS A 299 -17.39 -0.96 15.15
CA HIS A 299 -16.86 -1.98 14.24
C HIS A 299 -16.96 -3.38 14.83
N ASP A 300 -16.72 -3.59 16.13
CA ASP A 300 -16.97 -4.90 16.73
C ASP A 300 -18.44 -5.28 16.65
N LEU A 301 -19.37 -4.36 16.94
CA LEU A 301 -20.80 -4.61 16.84
C LEU A 301 -21.22 -4.98 15.41
N ILE A 302 -20.78 -4.21 14.40
CA ILE A 302 -21.09 -4.47 12.98
C ILE A 302 -20.61 -5.86 12.57
N TRP A 303 -19.34 -6.18 12.84
CA TRP A 303 -18.76 -7.46 12.44
C TRP A 303 -19.40 -8.63 13.20
N ASN A 304 -19.68 -8.48 14.51
CA ASN A 304 -20.33 -9.51 15.30
C ASN A 304 -21.78 -9.75 14.85
N ALA A 305 -22.56 -8.69 14.62
CA ALA A 305 -23.93 -8.80 14.13
C ALA A 305 -23.98 -9.47 12.76
N ALA A 306 -23.13 -9.06 11.82
CA ALA A 306 -23.05 -9.69 10.50
C ALA A 306 -22.66 -11.18 10.59
N CYS A 307 -21.69 -11.54 11.43
CA CYS A 307 -21.31 -12.92 11.67
C CYS A 307 -22.45 -13.74 12.30
N GLN A 308 -23.10 -13.23 13.35
CA GLN A 308 -24.22 -13.91 14.01
C GLN A 308 -25.41 -14.12 13.07
N TRP A 309 -25.82 -13.09 12.34
CA TRP A 309 -26.95 -13.17 11.40
C TRP A 309 -26.66 -14.09 10.21
N SER A 310 -25.40 -14.17 9.76
CA SER A 310 -24.98 -15.11 8.71
C SER A 310 -24.70 -16.53 9.22
N GLY A 311 -24.72 -16.76 10.54
CA GLY A 311 -24.32 -18.05 11.12
C GLY A 311 -22.82 -18.38 10.93
N VAL A 312 -21.98 -17.34 10.80
CA VAL A 312 -20.53 -17.43 10.74
C VAL A 312 -19.96 -17.26 12.16
N PRO A 313 -19.14 -18.20 12.67
CA PRO A 313 -18.59 -18.12 14.01
C PRO A 313 -17.65 -16.92 14.22
N ILE A 314 -17.82 -16.22 15.35
CA ILE A 314 -16.96 -15.10 15.78
C ILE A 314 -15.74 -15.66 16.53
N ALA A 315 -14.54 -15.20 16.20
CA ALA A 315 -13.32 -15.59 16.92
C ALA A 315 -13.06 -14.71 18.15
N GLN A 316 -13.26 -13.39 18.00
CA GLN A 316 -12.97 -12.40 19.04
C GLN A 316 -14.02 -11.30 19.01
N GLU A 317 -14.83 -11.23 20.06
CA GLU A 317 -15.97 -10.32 20.13
C GLU A 317 -15.52 -8.85 20.16
N GLY A 318 -14.59 -8.48 21.04
CA GLY A 318 -14.00 -7.13 21.14
C GLY A 318 -12.71 -6.95 20.33
N PHE A 319 -12.57 -7.59 19.17
CA PHE A 319 -11.34 -7.57 18.37
C PHE A 319 -10.79 -6.17 18.03
N PHE A 320 -11.68 -5.21 17.73
CA PHE A 320 -11.28 -3.85 17.41
C PHE A 320 -11.12 -2.99 18.67
N SER A 321 -12.00 -3.14 19.67
CA SER A 321 -12.07 -2.36 20.91
C SER A 321 -11.06 -2.78 21.97
N ASP A 322 -10.77 -4.07 22.06
CA ASP A 322 -9.94 -4.68 23.11
C ASP A 322 -8.49 -4.81 22.69
N ARG A 323 -8.04 -3.94 21.77
CA ARG A 323 -6.63 -3.87 21.39
C ARG A 323 -5.76 -3.46 22.58
N GLN A 324 -5.43 -4.44 23.41
CA GLN A 324 -4.25 -4.45 24.28
C GLN A 324 -3.00 -4.61 23.42
N ASP A 325 -3.16 -5.27 22.27
CA ASP A 325 -2.19 -5.32 21.19
C ASP A 325 -2.21 -3.98 20.44
N ALA A 326 -1.61 -2.95 21.03
CA ALA A 326 -0.83 -2.05 20.21
C ALA A 326 0.12 -2.96 19.42
N ILE A 327 -0.25 -3.29 18.16
CA ILE A 327 0.63 -3.95 17.20
C ILE A 327 1.99 -3.30 17.43
N PRO A 328 3.02 -4.06 17.86
CA PRO A 328 4.30 -3.48 18.18
C PRO A 328 4.63 -2.59 17.01
N ARG A 329 4.59 -1.27 17.25
CA ARG A 329 4.84 -0.27 16.23
C ARG A 329 6.06 -0.81 15.53
N ASP A 330 6.03 -0.99 14.21
CA ASP A 330 7.30 -1.16 13.51
C ASP A 330 8.06 0.12 13.84
N LEU A 331 8.88 0.02 14.89
CA LEU A 331 9.35 1.17 15.64
C LEU A 331 10.19 2.00 14.69
N LEU A 332 10.85 1.31 13.76
CA LEU A 332 11.51 1.86 12.60
C LEU A 332 10.59 2.65 11.69
N ARG A 333 9.45 2.09 11.28
CA ARG A 333 8.47 2.83 10.47
C ARG A 333 7.92 4.05 11.20
N CYS A 334 7.62 3.94 12.48
CA CYS A 334 7.14 5.04 13.32
C CYS A 334 8.19 6.17 13.44
N ILE A 335 9.44 5.83 13.74
CA ILE A 335 10.55 6.80 13.83
C ILE A 335 10.83 7.43 12.46
N ILE A 336 10.78 6.67 11.37
CA ILE A 336 10.98 7.19 10.00
C ILE A 336 9.89 8.23 9.66
N GLN A 337 8.63 7.94 9.97
CA GLN A 337 7.51 8.84 9.71
C GLN A 337 7.60 10.11 10.57
N LEU A 338 7.84 9.98 11.87
CA LEU A 338 8.00 11.14 12.75
C LEU A 338 9.22 11.98 12.34
N ARG A 339 10.32 11.35 11.91
CA ARG A 339 11.48 12.08 11.38
C ARG A 339 11.18 12.78 10.06
N HIS A 340 10.26 12.26 9.26
CA HIS A 340 9.80 12.94 8.04
C HIS A 340 9.04 14.21 8.41
N VAL A 341 8.14 14.14 9.40
CA VAL A 341 7.42 15.31 9.93
C VAL A 341 8.39 16.36 10.46
N GLU A 342 9.40 16.00 11.28
CA GLU A 342 10.40 16.97 11.76
C GLU A 342 11.17 17.69 10.63
N LYS A 343 11.37 17.00 9.49
CA LYS A 343 12.04 17.60 8.32
C LYS A 343 11.12 18.53 7.54
N GLU A 344 9.83 18.23 7.48
CA GLU A 344 8.85 19.02 6.73
C GLU A 344 8.38 20.24 7.51
N SER A 345 8.17 20.10 8.82
CA SER A 345 7.72 21.19 9.69
C SER A 345 8.87 22.07 10.19
N GLY A 346 10.09 21.54 10.22
CA GLY A 346 11.24 22.19 10.88
C GLY A 346 11.16 22.17 12.41
N ILE A 347 10.11 21.58 12.99
CA ILE A 347 9.89 21.47 14.44
C ILE A 347 10.40 20.10 14.90
N ILE A 348 11.27 20.10 15.91
CA ILE A 348 11.84 18.87 16.48
C ILE A 348 10.88 18.32 17.55
N LEU A 349 10.70 17.00 17.57
CA LEU A 349 9.89 16.34 18.58
C LEU A 349 10.56 16.48 19.95
N GLU A 350 9.78 16.90 20.96
CA GLU A 350 10.26 16.99 22.34
C GLU A 350 10.87 15.66 22.79
N HIS A 351 12.02 15.74 23.45
CA HIS A 351 12.80 14.55 23.79
C HIS A 351 12.05 13.61 24.73
N GLU A 352 11.22 14.16 25.62
CA GLU A 352 10.42 13.38 26.56
C GLU A 352 9.38 12.52 25.82
N GLU A 353 8.66 13.13 24.87
CA GLU A 353 7.70 12.44 24.01
C GLU A 353 8.39 11.39 23.13
N GLY A 354 9.56 11.74 22.57
CA GLY A 354 10.41 10.80 21.82
C GLY A 354 10.87 9.60 22.65
N ARG A 355 11.26 9.80 23.92
CA ARG A 355 11.64 8.71 24.84
C ARG A 355 10.46 7.83 25.22
N GLN A 356 9.29 8.41 25.42
CA GLN A 356 8.08 7.65 25.73
C GLN A 356 7.70 6.71 24.57
N ILE A 357 7.80 7.20 23.33
CA ILE A 357 7.59 6.39 22.11
C ILE A 357 8.60 5.23 22.00
N LEU A 358 9.81 5.42 22.52
CA LEU A 358 10.91 4.46 22.43
C LEU A 358 11.13 3.65 23.71
N SER A 359 10.29 3.81 24.73
CA SER A 359 10.51 3.30 26.08
C SER A 359 10.85 1.81 26.10
N ASN A 360 9.99 0.97 25.49
CA ASN A 360 10.20 -0.48 25.38
C ASN A 360 11.50 -0.88 24.66
N TYR A 361 11.99 -0.06 23.74
CA TYR A 361 13.26 -0.28 23.05
C TYR A 361 14.44 0.14 23.92
N LEU A 362 14.38 1.34 24.51
CA LEU A 362 15.45 1.92 25.31
C LEU A 362 15.63 1.24 26.67
N SER A 363 14.59 0.57 27.20
CA SER A 363 14.65 -0.18 28.45
C SER A 363 15.49 -1.47 28.38
N ARG A 364 15.92 -1.88 27.18
CA ARG A 364 16.70 -3.11 27.01
C ARG A 364 18.15 -2.92 27.53
N PRO A 365 18.72 -3.87 28.30
CA PRO A 365 20.06 -3.74 28.87
C PRO A 365 21.14 -3.47 27.82
N GLU A 366 21.03 -4.04 26.63
CA GLU A 366 21.97 -3.84 25.53
C GLU A 366 21.98 -2.42 24.93
N HIS A 367 21.14 -1.52 25.44
CA HIS A 367 21.03 -0.14 25.01
C HIS A 367 21.36 0.87 26.13
N ALA A 368 21.75 0.42 27.32
CA ALA A 368 22.07 1.30 28.45
C ALA A 368 23.10 2.39 28.12
N GLU A 369 24.20 2.05 27.45
CA GLU A 369 25.24 3.02 27.04
C GLU A 369 24.70 4.04 26.01
N PHE A 370 23.77 3.61 25.14
CA PHE A 370 23.13 4.48 24.16
C PHE A 370 22.09 5.41 24.83
N VAL A 371 21.39 4.93 25.86
CA VAL A 371 20.45 5.73 26.65
C VAL A 371 21.18 6.88 27.36
N GLU A 372 22.36 6.65 27.91
CA GLU A 372 23.17 7.73 28.50
C GLU A 372 23.58 8.77 27.45
N LYS A 373 23.96 8.33 26.24
CA LYS A 373 24.27 9.25 25.13
C LYS A 373 23.05 10.07 24.71
N LEU A 374 21.86 9.46 24.72
CA LEU A 374 20.62 10.17 24.46
C LEU A 374 20.29 11.18 25.56
N ARG A 375 20.62 10.92 26.84
CA ARG A 375 20.40 11.89 27.94
C ARG A 375 21.22 13.16 27.81
N LEU A 376 22.40 13.06 27.20
CA LEU A 376 23.30 14.19 26.96
C LEU A 376 23.01 14.92 25.63
N LEU A 377 21.98 14.50 24.89
CA LEU A 377 21.63 15.09 23.60
C LEU A 377 21.09 16.53 23.82
N PRO A 378 21.64 17.56 23.14
CA PRO A 378 21.10 18.91 23.19
C PRO A 378 19.62 18.94 22.79
N LYS A 379 18.81 19.78 23.43
CA LYS A 379 17.37 19.90 23.11
C LYS A 379 17.10 20.26 21.65
N GLU A 380 18.02 20.99 21.04
CA GLU A 380 17.96 21.43 19.64
C GLU A 380 18.31 20.30 18.64
N ASP A 381 18.75 19.15 19.11
CA ASP A 381 19.06 17.99 18.28
C ASP A 381 17.89 17.00 18.27
N SER A 382 17.59 16.44 17.09
CA SER A 382 16.53 15.44 16.95
C SER A 382 16.93 14.11 17.59
N LEU A 383 16.19 13.71 18.61
CA LEU A 383 16.29 12.40 19.25
C LEU A 383 16.04 11.26 18.24
N LEU A 384 15.03 11.40 17.40
CA LEU A 384 14.66 10.42 16.37
C LEU A 384 15.76 10.22 15.34
N ARG A 385 16.41 11.31 14.90
CA ARG A 385 17.57 11.24 14.01
C ARG A 385 18.72 10.45 14.63
N THR A 386 19.01 10.72 15.90
CA THR A 386 20.11 10.07 16.64
C THR A 386 19.86 8.57 16.79
N VAL A 387 18.62 8.17 17.04
CA VAL A 387 18.19 6.76 17.09
C VAL A 387 18.33 6.07 15.73
N LEU A 388 17.89 6.71 14.64
CA LEU A 388 18.07 6.16 13.28
C LEU A 388 19.54 6.00 12.89
N GLN A 389 20.39 6.96 13.28
CA GLN A 389 21.83 6.88 13.06
C GLN A 389 22.46 5.72 13.83
N TYR A 390 22.09 5.56 15.09
CA TYR A 390 22.55 4.45 15.92
C TYR A 390 22.18 3.09 15.31
N TRP A 391 20.94 2.92 14.85
CA TRP A 391 20.52 1.70 14.17
C TRP A 391 21.26 1.45 12.85
N ASN A 392 21.53 2.49 12.08
CA ASN A 392 22.30 2.34 10.85
C ASN A 392 23.73 1.88 11.16
N ILE A 393 24.36 2.45 12.19
CA ILE A 393 25.71 2.04 12.66
C ILE A 393 25.68 0.58 13.15
N LYS A 394 24.70 0.20 13.98
CA LYS A 394 24.57 -1.19 14.45
C LYS A 394 24.32 -2.16 13.30
N SER A 395 23.45 -1.81 12.35
CA SER A 395 23.20 -2.61 11.15
C SER A 395 24.46 -2.81 10.32
N LEU A 396 25.24 -1.74 10.11
CA LEU A 396 26.52 -1.82 9.39
C LEU A 396 27.55 -2.67 10.15
N ALA A 397 27.64 -2.54 11.47
CA ALA A 397 28.52 -3.35 12.30
C ALA A 397 28.12 -4.83 12.25
N THR A 398 26.83 -5.15 12.35
CA THR A 398 26.32 -6.52 12.18
C THR A 398 26.64 -7.06 10.79
N LYS A 399 26.45 -6.26 9.74
CA LYS A 399 26.77 -6.64 8.35
C LYS A 399 28.26 -6.81 8.07
N ALA A 400 29.11 -6.22 8.90
CA ALA A 400 30.56 -6.37 8.85
C ALA A 400 31.04 -7.65 9.58
N THR A 401 30.19 -8.33 10.35
CA THR A 401 30.56 -9.58 11.02
C THR A 401 30.65 -10.75 10.03
N LYS A 402 31.62 -11.64 10.25
CA LYS A 402 31.82 -12.86 9.43
C LYS A 402 30.56 -13.74 9.41
N ASN A 403 29.92 -13.93 10.58
CA ASN A 403 28.69 -14.72 10.70
C ASN A 403 27.54 -14.17 9.86
N TRP A 404 27.40 -12.84 9.77
CA TRP A 404 26.38 -12.27 8.90
C TRP A 404 26.76 -12.41 7.42
N GLN A 405 28.02 -12.18 7.05
CA GLN A 405 28.49 -12.28 5.65
C GLN A 405 28.38 -13.70 5.06
N GLU A 406 28.43 -14.71 5.91
CA GLU A 406 28.26 -16.14 5.59
C GLU A 406 26.81 -16.62 5.72
N SER A 407 25.89 -15.78 6.21
CA SER A 407 24.48 -16.14 6.36
C SER A 407 23.72 -16.19 5.04
N GLU A 408 22.65 -17.00 4.97
CA GLU A 408 21.73 -17.02 3.84
C GLU A 408 21.13 -15.63 3.53
N ALA A 409 20.90 -14.80 4.55
CA ALA A 409 20.36 -13.46 4.36
C ALA A 409 21.34 -12.55 3.59
N ALA A 410 22.64 -12.64 3.87
CA ALA A 410 23.65 -11.93 3.11
C ALA A 410 23.81 -12.49 1.70
N GLN A 411 23.65 -13.81 1.52
CA GLN A 411 23.67 -14.44 0.20
C GLN A 411 22.50 -13.95 -0.66
N ARG A 412 21.27 -13.98 -0.15
CA ARG A 412 20.07 -13.46 -0.84
C ARG A 412 20.21 -11.97 -1.19
N GLN A 413 20.86 -11.18 -0.32
CA GLN A 413 21.13 -9.77 -0.62
C GLN A 413 22.15 -9.60 -1.76
N ARG A 414 23.22 -10.40 -1.79
CA ARG A 414 24.19 -10.42 -2.91
C ARG A 414 23.52 -10.83 -4.21
N ASP A 415 22.76 -11.91 -4.19
CA ASP A 415 22.05 -12.42 -5.37
C ASP A 415 21.03 -11.40 -5.89
N ALA A 416 20.32 -10.68 -5.01
CA ALA A 416 19.43 -9.61 -5.40
C ALA A 416 20.15 -8.41 -6.05
N LEU A 417 21.33 -8.04 -5.52
CA LEU A 417 22.15 -6.98 -6.11
C LEU A 417 22.72 -7.39 -7.46
N ASP A 418 23.15 -8.64 -7.61
CA ASP A 418 23.68 -9.18 -8.87
C ASP A 418 22.57 -9.32 -9.93
N LYS A 419 21.37 -9.78 -9.54
CA LYS A 419 20.18 -9.76 -10.41
C LYS A 419 19.80 -8.34 -10.81
N GLY A 420 19.89 -7.38 -9.89
CA GLY A 420 19.68 -5.96 -10.16
C GLY A 420 20.67 -5.42 -11.20
N ARG A 421 21.96 -5.72 -11.04
CA ARG A 421 23.02 -5.33 -11.99
C ARG A 421 22.84 -5.99 -13.35
N ALA A 422 22.53 -7.28 -13.38
CA ALA A 422 22.25 -8.02 -14.61
C ALA A 422 21.05 -7.44 -15.36
N THR A 423 19.98 -7.08 -14.63
CA THR A 423 18.79 -6.42 -15.21
C THR A 423 19.17 -5.04 -15.78
N GLN A 424 19.95 -4.25 -15.04
CA GLN A 424 20.42 -2.93 -15.49
C GLN A 424 21.40 -2.98 -16.68
N ALA A 425 22.06 -4.11 -16.89
CA ALA A 425 22.93 -4.35 -18.04
C ALA A 425 22.17 -4.70 -19.33
N THR A 426 20.86 -5.02 -19.25
CA THR A 426 20.06 -5.33 -20.44
C THR A 426 19.72 -4.08 -21.25
N ILE A 427 19.73 -4.20 -22.58
CA ILE A 427 19.37 -3.12 -23.51
C ILE A 427 17.94 -2.62 -23.22
N LYS A 428 17.01 -3.55 -22.94
CA LYS A 428 15.61 -3.24 -22.59
C LYS A 428 15.48 -2.35 -21.33
N TRP A 429 16.31 -2.58 -20.31
CA TRP A 429 16.33 -1.70 -19.14
C TRP A 429 17.01 -0.36 -19.46
N GLN A 430 18.12 -0.37 -20.20
CA GLN A 430 18.84 0.85 -20.58
C GLN A 430 18.02 1.81 -21.45
N ASP A 431 17.06 1.29 -22.22
CA ASP A 431 16.13 2.08 -23.04
C ASP A 431 14.82 2.43 -22.32
N SER A 432 14.63 1.95 -21.09
CA SER A 432 13.43 2.22 -20.30
C SER A 432 13.37 3.68 -19.81
N GLU A 433 12.15 4.17 -19.62
CA GLU A 433 11.90 5.49 -19.04
C GLU A 433 12.47 5.63 -17.62
N ALA A 434 12.52 4.52 -16.86
CA ALA A 434 13.12 4.49 -15.52
C ALA A 434 14.64 4.70 -15.57
N ALA A 435 15.34 4.05 -16.49
CA ALA A 435 16.78 4.30 -16.71
C ALA A 435 17.03 5.72 -17.22
N GLN A 436 16.11 6.26 -18.03
CA GLN A 436 16.18 7.65 -18.49
C GLN A 436 16.03 8.65 -17.33
N ARG A 437 15.06 8.46 -16.43
CA ARG A 437 14.88 9.29 -15.23
C ARG A 437 16.09 9.20 -14.30
N GLN A 438 16.68 8.02 -14.15
CA GLN A 438 17.89 7.84 -13.34
C GLN A 438 19.09 8.59 -13.94
N ARG A 439 19.28 8.54 -15.26
CA ARG A 439 20.33 9.31 -15.95
C ARG A 439 20.10 10.82 -15.85
N ASP A 440 18.87 11.27 -16.07
CA ASP A 440 18.50 12.69 -15.97
C ASP A 440 18.69 13.22 -14.54
N ALA A 441 18.43 12.40 -13.51
CA ALA A 441 18.69 12.75 -12.11
C ALA A 441 20.19 12.86 -11.82
N VAL A 442 21.01 11.95 -12.37
CA VAL A 442 22.48 12.01 -12.25
C VAL A 442 23.04 13.23 -12.97
N ASP A 443 22.54 13.55 -14.17
CA ASP A 443 22.97 14.70 -14.95
C ASP A 443 22.54 16.02 -14.31
N LYS A 444 21.31 16.10 -13.77
CA LYS A 444 20.88 17.24 -12.93
C LYS A 444 21.78 17.38 -11.69
N GLY A 445 22.09 16.27 -11.02
CA GLY A 445 23.01 16.28 -9.88
C GLY A 445 24.40 16.78 -10.24
N ARG A 446 24.95 16.38 -11.39
CA ARG A 446 26.23 16.88 -11.91
C ARG A 446 26.16 18.36 -12.27
N ALA A 447 25.10 18.80 -12.94
CA ALA A 447 24.89 20.19 -13.30
C ALA A 447 24.80 21.09 -12.06
N THR A 448 24.05 20.68 -11.04
CA THR A 448 23.96 21.40 -9.76
C THR A 448 25.33 21.49 -9.09
N ARG A 449 26.11 20.41 -9.06
CA ARG A 449 27.47 20.39 -8.48
C ARG A 449 28.51 21.18 -9.28
N ALA A 450 28.23 21.45 -10.55
CA ALA A 450 29.06 22.31 -11.40
C ALA A 450 28.78 23.81 -11.19
N THR A 451 27.68 24.18 -10.49
CA THR A 451 27.40 25.58 -10.19
C THR A 451 28.35 26.13 -9.13
N LYS A 452 28.80 27.37 -9.32
CA LYS A 452 29.67 28.09 -8.38
C LYS A 452 29.06 28.17 -6.97
N LYS A 453 27.74 28.45 -6.91
CA LYS A 453 26.94 28.49 -5.68
C LYS A 453 26.98 27.18 -4.88
N TRP A 454 26.98 26.02 -5.55
CA TRP A 454 27.11 24.74 -4.86
C TRP A 454 28.55 24.47 -4.45
N GLN A 455 29.54 24.77 -5.31
CA GLN A 455 30.96 24.56 -5.01
C GLN A 455 31.49 25.38 -3.83
N GLU A 456 30.89 26.54 -3.57
CA GLU A 456 31.18 27.44 -2.45
C GLU A 456 30.30 27.15 -1.22
N SER A 457 29.33 26.23 -1.31
CA SER A 457 28.47 25.88 -0.18
C SER A 457 29.19 25.02 0.86
N GLU A 458 28.76 25.12 2.12
CA GLU A 458 29.23 24.23 3.20
C GLU A 458 29.03 22.74 2.87
N ALA A 459 28.00 22.40 2.09
CA ALA A 459 27.74 21.03 1.69
C ALA A 459 28.84 20.49 0.76
N ALA A 460 29.37 21.32 -0.15
CA ALA A 460 30.51 20.94 -1.00
C ALA A 460 31.82 20.89 -0.21
N GLN A 461 32.01 21.79 0.76
CA GLN A 461 33.15 21.76 1.68
C GLN A 461 33.19 20.44 2.47
N ARG A 462 32.08 20.08 3.13
CA ARG A 462 31.94 18.82 3.89
C ARG A 462 32.14 17.59 3.01
N GLN A 463 31.71 17.64 1.73
CA GLN A 463 31.94 16.55 0.80
C GLN A 463 33.42 16.40 0.41
N ARG A 464 34.16 17.51 0.22
CA ARG A 464 35.61 17.49 -0.01
C ARG A 464 36.34 16.92 1.20
N ASP A 465 36.02 17.40 2.39
CA ASP A 465 36.64 16.93 3.64
C ASP A 465 36.39 15.43 3.88
N ALA A 466 35.19 14.93 3.55
CA ALA A 466 34.86 13.52 3.65
C ALA A 466 35.64 12.66 2.64
N LEU A 467 35.85 13.17 1.41
CA LEU A 467 36.64 12.48 0.39
C LEU A 467 38.12 12.45 0.75
N ASP A 468 38.66 13.52 1.33
CA ASP A 468 40.06 13.59 1.76
C ASP A 468 40.31 12.68 2.97
N LYS A 469 39.38 12.64 3.94
CA LYS A 469 39.40 11.64 5.03
C LYS A 469 39.32 10.21 4.47
N GLY A 470 38.45 9.96 3.51
CA GLY A 470 38.33 8.65 2.86
C GLY A 470 39.60 8.21 2.12
N ARG A 471 40.28 9.14 1.42
CA ARG A 471 41.57 8.89 0.76
C ARG A 471 42.68 8.63 1.76
N ALA A 472 42.73 9.37 2.87
CA ALA A 472 43.68 9.13 3.95
C ALA A 472 43.50 7.73 4.58
N THR A 473 42.26 7.30 4.82
CA THR A 473 41.96 5.96 5.33
C THR A 473 42.34 4.86 4.34
N GLN A 474 42.08 5.04 3.04
CA GLN A 474 42.51 4.08 2.02
C GLN A 474 44.04 4.03 1.85
N ALA A 475 44.73 5.15 1.99
CA ALA A 475 46.19 5.20 1.97
C ALA A 475 46.80 4.47 3.17
N ALA A 476 46.23 4.66 4.37
CA ALA A 476 46.62 3.94 5.57
C ALA A 476 46.35 2.43 5.47
N GLN A 477 45.21 2.04 4.88
CA GLN A 477 44.89 0.64 4.61
C GLN A 477 45.90 0.00 3.64
N ARG A 478 46.23 0.69 2.54
CA ARG A 478 47.23 0.22 1.57
C ARG A 478 48.64 0.12 2.16
N GLN A 479 49.02 1.03 3.06
CA GLN A 479 50.28 0.92 3.80
C GLN A 479 50.29 -0.31 4.73
N ARG A 480 49.18 -0.60 5.43
CA ARG A 480 49.04 -1.81 6.25
C ARG A 480 49.10 -3.08 5.41
N ASP A 481 48.43 -3.10 4.26
CA ASP A 481 48.45 -4.24 3.33
C ASP A 481 49.84 -4.44 2.69
N ALA A 482 50.58 -3.36 2.44
CA ALA A 482 51.96 -3.42 1.96
C ALA A 482 52.94 -3.94 3.04
N LEU A 483 52.74 -3.56 4.31
CA LEU A 483 53.50 -4.11 5.43
C LEU A 483 53.18 -5.59 5.69
N ALA A 484 51.92 -6.00 5.52
CA ALA A 484 51.51 -7.40 5.61
C ALA A 484 52.09 -8.26 4.47
N LYS A 485 52.31 -7.68 3.28
CA LYS A 485 52.96 -8.36 2.15
C LYS A 485 54.49 -8.29 2.18
N GLY A 486 55.08 -7.29 2.85
CA GLY A 486 56.53 -7.13 3.02
C GLY A 486 57.17 -8.09 4.02
N GLY A 487 56.37 -8.75 4.87
CA GLY A 487 56.84 -9.78 5.80
C GLY A 487 57.12 -11.16 5.17
N ALA A 488 56.79 -11.35 3.89
CA ALA A 488 56.98 -12.62 3.20
C ALA A 488 57.88 -12.45 1.97
N LYS A 489 59.12 -12.93 2.12
CA LYS A 489 60.17 -13.20 1.10
C LYS A 489 61.35 -12.24 1.10
N GLY A 490 62.38 -12.64 1.84
CA GLY A 490 63.76 -12.45 1.40
C GLY A 490 64.06 -13.27 0.14
N GLY A 491 64.91 -12.71 -0.71
CA GLY A 491 65.77 -13.42 -1.66
C GLY A 491 65.14 -13.85 -3.00
N ALA A 492 65.44 -13.10 -4.08
CA ALA A 492 66.24 -13.59 -5.22
C ALA A 492 66.24 -12.60 -6.40
N LYS A 493 67.39 -12.54 -7.06
CA LYS A 493 67.80 -11.67 -8.17
C LYS A 493 66.94 -11.79 -9.44
N GLY A 494 66.98 -10.71 -10.24
CA GLY A 494 67.33 -10.84 -11.67
C GLY A 494 66.38 -10.22 -12.69
N GLY A 495 66.93 -9.34 -13.53
CA GLY A 495 66.69 -9.43 -14.98
C GLY A 495 65.83 -8.33 -15.63
N ALA A 496 66.53 -7.46 -16.36
CA ALA A 496 66.03 -6.48 -17.31
C ALA A 496 64.92 -6.97 -18.28
N LYS A 497 63.92 -6.11 -18.54
CA LYS A 497 63.12 -6.02 -19.78
C LYS A 497 62.18 -4.78 -19.72
N GLY A 498 62.72 -3.59 -20.06
CA GLY A 498 61.99 -2.31 -19.95
C GLY A 498 61.65 -1.61 -21.29
N GLY A 499 62.00 -2.19 -22.44
CA GLY A 499 61.95 -1.46 -23.72
C GLY A 499 60.67 -1.60 -24.57
N ALA A 500 59.90 -2.69 -24.44
CA ALA A 500 58.82 -3.01 -25.39
C ALA A 500 57.42 -2.51 -24.97
N THR A 501 57.24 -2.08 -23.71
CA THR A 501 55.92 -1.76 -23.13
C THR A 501 55.49 -0.30 -23.29
N MET A 502 56.42 0.61 -23.65
CA MET A 502 56.12 2.04 -23.80
C MET A 502 55.52 2.39 -25.16
N ALA A 503 55.85 1.64 -26.22
CA ALA A 503 55.33 1.87 -27.57
C ALA A 503 53.85 1.45 -27.70
N THR A 504 53.46 0.32 -27.10
CA THR A 504 52.08 -0.19 -27.09
C THR A 504 51.14 0.68 -26.26
N LYS A 505 51.63 1.31 -25.18
CA LYS A 505 50.81 2.18 -24.33
C LYS A 505 50.43 3.50 -25.02
N LYS A 506 51.37 4.11 -25.76
CA LYS A 506 51.10 5.33 -26.55
C LYS A 506 50.08 5.09 -27.67
N GLN A 507 50.12 3.91 -28.29
CA GLN A 507 49.16 3.53 -29.33
C GLN A 507 47.75 3.30 -28.75
N GLN A 508 47.66 2.66 -27.58
CA GLN A 508 46.39 2.47 -26.87
C GLN A 508 45.78 3.78 -26.36
N GLU A 509 46.60 4.73 -25.89
CA GLU A 509 46.15 6.06 -25.47
C GLU A 509 45.66 6.90 -26.66
N SER A 510 46.31 6.79 -27.82
CA SER A 510 45.88 7.40 -29.08
C SER A 510 44.52 6.87 -29.56
N GLU A 511 44.32 5.55 -29.55
CA GLU A 511 43.04 4.93 -29.93
C GLU A 511 41.91 5.27 -28.95
N ALA A 512 42.21 5.33 -27.64
CA ALA A 512 41.24 5.75 -26.64
C ALA A 512 40.80 7.21 -26.83
N ALA A 513 41.73 8.10 -27.16
CA ALA A 513 41.43 9.50 -27.46
C ALA A 513 40.59 9.64 -28.74
N GLN A 514 40.85 8.83 -29.77
CA GLN A 514 40.05 8.83 -31.00
C GLN A 514 38.62 8.34 -30.74
N ARG A 515 38.45 7.25 -29.98
CA ARG A 515 37.13 6.73 -29.59
C ARG A 515 36.32 7.75 -28.77
N GLN A 516 36.99 8.55 -27.94
CA GLN A 516 36.33 9.63 -27.20
C GLN A 516 35.83 10.75 -28.12
N ARG A 517 36.58 11.13 -29.14
CA ARG A 517 36.15 12.13 -30.13
C ARG A 517 34.94 11.64 -30.92
N ASP A 518 34.98 10.40 -31.41
CA ASP A 518 33.87 9.80 -32.16
C ASP A 518 32.60 9.70 -31.30
N ALA A 519 32.75 9.38 -30.02
CA ALA A 519 31.63 9.34 -29.07
C ALA A 519 31.02 10.73 -28.82
N LEU A 520 31.85 11.77 -28.72
CA LEU A 520 31.39 13.15 -28.57
C LEU A 520 30.67 13.64 -29.84
N GLU A 521 31.17 13.29 -31.02
CA GLU A 521 30.53 13.66 -32.29
C GLU A 521 29.17 12.96 -32.47
N ARG A 522 29.08 11.66 -32.13
CA ARG A 522 27.80 10.93 -32.11
C ARG A 522 26.80 11.55 -31.13
N ARG A 523 27.27 11.97 -29.95
CA ARG A 523 26.45 12.66 -28.95
C ARG A 523 25.97 14.02 -29.45
N ALA A 524 26.81 14.76 -30.17
CA ALA A 524 26.44 16.03 -30.78
C ALA A 524 25.36 15.86 -31.87
N LYS A 525 25.53 14.88 -32.77
CA LYS A 525 24.53 14.53 -33.80
C LYS A 525 23.19 14.09 -33.18
N TRP A 526 23.24 13.29 -32.11
CA TRP A 526 22.05 12.86 -31.39
C TRP A 526 21.31 14.04 -30.72
N ASN A 527 22.04 14.96 -30.07
CA ASN A 527 21.45 16.15 -29.47
C ASN A 527 20.82 17.08 -30.51
N ALA A 528 21.43 17.23 -31.69
CA ALA A 528 20.86 18.00 -32.80
C ALA A 528 19.54 17.39 -33.29
N LYS A 529 19.51 16.06 -33.51
CA LYS A 529 18.30 15.34 -33.92
C LYS A 529 17.19 15.43 -32.87
N ARG A 530 17.55 15.37 -31.57
CA ARG A 530 16.60 15.54 -30.46
C ARG A 530 15.97 16.94 -30.44
N ARG A 531 16.76 18.00 -30.65
CA ARG A 531 16.24 19.37 -30.74
C ARG A 531 15.26 19.53 -31.90
N GLU A 532 15.56 18.94 -33.05
CA GLU A 532 14.65 19.00 -34.20
C GLU A 532 13.35 18.25 -33.93
N MET A 533 13.39 17.06 -33.33
CA MET A 533 12.19 16.31 -32.93
C MET A 533 11.34 17.07 -31.90
N SER A 534 11.98 17.77 -30.95
CA SER A 534 11.28 18.63 -30.00
C SER A 534 10.61 19.82 -30.69
N ARG A 535 11.25 20.40 -31.71
CA ARG A 535 10.69 21.50 -32.52
C ARG A 535 9.46 21.01 -33.30
N ILE A 536 9.55 19.86 -33.95
CA ILE A 536 8.42 19.23 -34.68
C ILE A 536 7.22 18.99 -33.75
N ARG A 537 7.46 18.42 -32.56
CA ARG A 537 6.38 18.18 -31.57
C ARG A 537 5.74 19.47 -31.06
N LEU A 538 6.52 20.53 -30.87
CA LEU A 538 6.00 21.82 -30.44
C LEU A 538 5.12 22.44 -31.53
N VAL A 539 5.55 22.39 -32.80
CA VAL A 539 4.76 22.86 -33.95
C VAL A 539 3.44 22.09 -34.06
N ALA A 540 3.47 20.75 -33.94
CA ALA A 540 2.25 19.94 -33.99
C ALA A 540 1.25 20.31 -32.86
N ARG A 541 1.74 20.58 -31.64
CA ARG A 541 0.89 21.03 -30.52
C ARG A 541 0.29 22.40 -30.75
N LEU A 542 1.03 23.32 -31.35
CA LEU A 542 0.53 24.67 -31.67
C LEU A 542 -0.53 24.61 -32.78
N GLN A 543 -0.34 23.75 -33.79
CA GLN A 543 -1.35 23.52 -34.83
C GLN A 543 -2.64 22.91 -34.26
N ALA A 544 -2.54 21.93 -33.35
CA ALA A 544 -3.71 21.36 -32.69
C ALA A 544 -4.49 22.40 -31.87
N LYS A 545 -3.78 23.28 -31.14
CA LYS A 545 -4.42 24.38 -30.39
C LYS A 545 -5.11 25.39 -31.29
N LEU A 546 -4.50 25.73 -32.43
CA LEU A 546 -5.13 26.64 -33.40
C LEU A 546 -6.39 26.03 -34.01
N ALA A 547 -6.41 24.71 -34.26
CA ALA A 547 -7.60 24.02 -34.74
C ALA A 547 -8.72 24.00 -33.69
N GLU A 548 -8.39 23.77 -32.42
CA GLU A 548 -9.35 23.82 -31.30
C GLU A 548 -9.94 25.23 -31.13
N GLU A 549 -9.12 26.28 -31.21
CA GLU A 549 -9.59 27.66 -31.11
C GLU A 549 -10.48 28.06 -32.31
N ALA A 550 -10.16 27.59 -33.51
CA ALA A 550 -10.99 27.81 -34.69
C ALA A 550 -12.37 27.12 -34.57
N GLU A 551 -12.42 25.93 -34.00
CA GLU A 551 -13.67 25.21 -33.78
C GLU A 551 -14.54 25.87 -32.70
N LEU A 552 -13.92 26.34 -31.61
CA LEU A 552 -14.61 27.12 -30.58
C LEU A 552 -15.20 28.41 -31.13
N ARG A 553 -14.50 29.10 -32.05
CA ARG A 553 -15.03 30.29 -32.73
C ARG A 553 -16.24 29.96 -33.60
N ARG A 554 -16.20 28.88 -34.38
CA ARG A 554 -17.36 28.44 -35.19
C ARG A 554 -18.57 28.10 -34.33
N GLN A 555 -18.35 27.43 -33.20
CA GLN A 555 -19.43 27.13 -32.26
C GLN A 555 -20.02 28.40 -31.64
N SER A 556 -19.18 29.38 -31.32
CA SER A 556 -19.64 30.67 -30.79
C SER A 556 -20.42 31.48 -31.84
N GLU A 557 -20.01 31.45 -33.10
CA GLU A 557 -20.72 32.11 -34.21
C GLU A 557 -22.05 31.42 -34.54
N ALA A 558 -22.15 30.10 -34.38
CA ALA A 558 -23.39 29.36 -34.59
C ALA A 558 -24.44 29.55 -33.48
N ILE A 559 -24.02 30.04 -32.30
CA ILE A 559 -24.89 30.32 -31.15
C ILE A 559 -25.46 31.75 -31.21
N GLN A 560 -24.84 32.64 -32.00
CA GLN A 560 -25.32 34.00 -32.26
C GLN A 560 -26.23 34.03 -33.48
#